data_AF-A0A371GEB0-F1
#
_entry.id   AF-A0A371GEB0-F1
#
_cell.length_a   1.000
_cell.length_b   1.000
_cell.length_c   1.000
_cell.angle_alpha   90.00
_cell.angle_beta   90.00
_cell.angle_gamma   90.00
#
_symmetry.space_group_name_H-M   'P 1'
#
loop_
_entity.id
_entity.type
_entity.pdbx_description
1 polymer ?
#
loop_
_entity_poly.entity_id
_entity_poly.type
_entity_poly.pdbx_seq_one_letter_code
_entity_poly.pdbx_strand_id
1 'polypeptide(L)' 'MEGKHIESQFHFLREQVNKENLKLEYCNTKEKIADIFTKTLRVDRFQCLRDKLGVLSNKSELRVDSPSGRTEYQMTI' A
#
# COMPACT_ATOMS: atom_id res chain seq x y z
N MET A 1 -33.30 15.30 -3.56
CA MET A 1 -32.26 16.24 -3.10
C MET A 1 -30.95 15.46 -3.00
N GLU A 2 -30.18 15.30 -4.07
CA GLU A 2 -28.99 14.42 -4.05
C GLU A 2 -27.67 15.11 -4.44
N GLY A 3 -27.70 16.40 -4.84
CA GLY A 3 -26.50 17.12 -5.28
C GLY A 3 -25.76 17.93 -4.19
N LYS A 4 -26.47 18.40 -3.15
CA LYS A 4 -25.91 19.34 -2.16
C LYS A 4 -24.72 18.77 -1.40
N HIS A 5 -24.73 17.48 -1.09
CA HIS A 5 -23.67 16.84 -0.31
C HIS A 5 -22.37 16.65 -1.10
N ILE A 6 -22.47 16.42 -2.42
CA ILE A 6 -21.30 16.32 -3.29
C ILE A 6 -20.69 17.70 -3.53
N GLU A 7 -21.53 18.70 -3.82
CA GLU A 7 -21.10 20.08 -4.04
C GLU A 7 -20.41 20.69 -2.81
N SER A 8 -20.99 20.48 -1.62
CA SER A 8 -20.41 20.99 -0.37
C SER A 8 -19.05 20.37 -0.05
N GLN A 9 -18.90 19.05 -0.22
CA GLN A 9 -17.60 18.38 -0.02
C GLN A 9 -16.56 18.84 -1.02
N PHE A 10 -16.95 19.04 -2.29
CA PHE A 10 -16.04 19.54 -3.32
C PHE A 10 -15.55 20.96 -3.00
N HIS A 11 -16.46 21.85 -2.60
CA HIS A 11 -16.10 23.21 -2.21
C HIS A 11 -15.12 23.21 -1.03
N PHE A 12 -15.42 22.42 0.01
CA PHE A 12 -14.54 22.27 1.17
C PHE A 12 -13.14 21.76 0.78
N LEU A 13 -13.05 20.68 0.00
CA LEU A 13 -11.76 20.13 -0.43
C LEU A 13 -10.95 21.15 -1.25
N ARG A 14 -11.60 21.88 -2.16
CA ARG A 14 -10.94 22.92 -2.96
C ARG A 14 -10.37 24.04 -2.08
N GLU A 15 -11.11 24.48 -1.06
CA GLU A 15 -10.60 25.47 -0.12
C GLU A 15 -9.38 24.95 0.66
N GLN A 16 -9.42 23.70 1.14
CA GLN A 16 -8.30 23.14 1.90
C GLN A 16 -7.04 22.97 1.04
N VAL A 17 -7.20 22.65 -0.24
CA VAL A 17 -6.09 22.61 -1.21
C VAL A 17 -5.55 24.02 -1.46
N ASN A 18 -6.41 25.01 -1.67
CA ASN A 18 -5.98 26.41 -1.87
C ASN A 18 -5.29 27.00 -0.63
N LYS A 19 -5.67 26.55 0.58
CA LYS A 19 -5.04 26.91 1.85
C LYS A 19 -3.76 26.11 2.12
N GLU A 20 -3.36 25.22 1.20
CA GLU A 20 -2.21 24.30 1.32
C GLU A 20 -2.28 23.33 2.51
N ASN A 21 -3.43 23.22 3.17
CA ASN A 21 -3.68 22.26 4.25
C ASN A 21 -3.80 20.82 3.71
N LEU A 22 -4.14 20.67 2.44
CA LEU A 22 -4.24 19.38 1.75
C LEU A 22 -3.50 19.45 0.41
N LYS A 23 -2.77 18.38 0.09
CA LYS A 23 -2.18 18.17 -1.22
C LYS A 23 -2.92 17.05 -1.94
N LEU A 24 -3.36 17.33 -3.16
CA LEU A 24 -3.99 16.32 -4.01
C LEU A 24 -2.95 15.70 -4.93
N GLU A 25 -2.80 14.38 -4.88
CA GLU A 25 -1.90 13.63 -5.75
C GLU A 25 -2.67 12.53 -6.48
N TYR A 26 -2.33 12.35 -7.76
CA TYR A 26 -2.89 11.26 -8.54
C TYR A 26 -2.33 9.92 -8.04
N CYS A 27 -3.22 8.99 -7.75
CA CYS A 27 -2.88 7.60 -7.45
C CYS A 27 -3.55 6.70 -8.48
N ASN A 28 -2.75 5.88 -9.17
CA ASN A 28 -3.26 4.89 -10.10
C ASN A 28 -4.23 3.94 -9.38
N THR A 29 -5.35 3.61 -10.01
CA THR A 29 -6.34 2.66 -9.45
C THR A 29 -5.70 1.32 -9.06
N LYS A 30 -4.68 0.87 -9.80
CA LYS A 30 -3.93 -0.36 -9.49
C LYS A 30 -3.07 -0.25 -8.23
N GLU A 31 -2.89 0.93 -7.68
CA GLU A 31 -2.02 1.20 -6.53
C GLU A 31 -2.79 1.71 -5.31
N LYS A 32 -4.09 1.92 -5.46
CA LYS A 32 -4.97 2.40 -4.40
C LYS A 32 -5.21 1.32 -3.34
N ILE A 33 -4.35 1.25 -2.33
CA ILE A 33 -4.42 0.28 -1.23
C ILE A 33 -5.75 0.39 -0.47
N ALA A 34 -6.29 1.60 -0.30
CA ALA A 34 -7.56 1.86 0.38
C ALA A 34 -8.78 1.13 -0.22
N ASP A 35 -8.68 0.66 -1.47
CA ASP A 35 -9.73 -0.14 -2.10
C ASP A 35 -10.00 -1.45 -1.32
N ILE A 36 -9.01 -1.96 -0.55
CA ILE A 36 -9.18 -3.16 0.28
C ILE A 36 -10.25 -3.00 1.36
N PHE A 37 -10.48 -1.77 1.84
CA PHE A 37 -11.43 -1.47 2.92
C PHE A 37 -12.78 -0.96 2.42
N THR A 38 -12.86 -0.55 1.16
CA THR A 38 -14.00 0.22 0.64
C THR A 38 -14.75 -0.50 -0.48
N LYS A 39 -14.17 -1.57 -1.04
CA LYS A 39 -14.72 -2.29 -2.18
C LYS A 39 -14.72 -3.79 -1.95
N THR A 40 -15.69 -4.45 -2.57
CA THR A 40 -15.63 -5.90 -2.80
C THR A 40 -14.64 -6.16 -3.94
N LEU A 41 -13.54 -6.85 -3.66
CA LEU A 41 -12.47 -7.10 -4.63
C LEU A 41 -12.43 -8.56 -5.06
N ARG A 42 -11.97 -8.81 -6.29
CA ARG A 42 -11.56 -10.15 -6.70
C ARG A 42 -10.33 -10.61 -5.91
N VAL A 43 -10.17 -11.92 -5.75
CA VAL A 43 -9.12 -12.53 -4.90
C VAL A 43 -7.72 -12.11 -5.33
N ASP A 44 -7.43 -12.12 -6.64
CA ASP A 44 -6.17 -11.68 -7.22
C ASP A 44 -5.84 -10.23 -6.85
N ARG A 45 -6.85 -9.35 -6.95
CA ARG A 45 -6.71 -7.94 -6.63
C ARG A 45 -6.52 -7.71 -5.13
N PHE A 46 -7.29 -8.42 -4.30
CA PHE A 46 -7.18 -8.38 -2.86
C PHE A 46 -5.79 -8.84 -2.40
N GLN A 47 -5.27 -9.95 -2.92
CA GLN A 47 -3.95 -10.46 -2.57
C GLN A 47 -2.85 -9.46 -2.94
N CYS A 48 -2.87 -8.90 -4.15
CA CYS A 48 -1.91 -7.88 -4.55
C CYS A 48 -1.92 -6.65 -3.63
N LEU A 49 -3.11 -6.16 -3.24
CA LEU A 49 -3.23 -5.03 -2.31
C LEU A 49 -2.82 -5.40 -0.88
N ARG A 50 -3.09 -6.63 -0.44
CA ARG A 50 -2.68 -7.17 0.86
C ARG A 50 -1.15 -7.25 0.97
N ASP A 51 -0.49 -7.70 -0.08
CA ASP A 51 0.97 -7.76 -0.15
C ASP A 51 1.56 -6.34 -0.14
N LYS A 52 0.97 -5.40 -0.89
CA LYS A 52 1.35 -3.98 -0.86
C LYS A 52 1.13 -3.31 0.51
N LEU A 53 0.11 -3.75 1.25
CA LEU A 53 -0.17 -3.28 2.61
C LEU A 53 0.82 -3.86 3.64
N GLY A 54 1.62 -4.87 3.27
CA GLY A 54 2.62 -5.49 4.15
C GLY A 54 2.04 -6.52 5.11
N VAL A 55 0.85 -7.07 4.82
CA VAL A 55 0.24 -8.09 5.68
C VAL A 55 0.96 -9.42 5.46
N LEU A 56 1.85 -9.77 6.40
CA LEU A 56 2.56 -11.04 6.39
C LEU A 56 1.59 -12.18 6.78
N SER A 57 1.58 -13.25 5.99
CA SER A 57 1.04 -14.51 6.47
C SER A 57 1.97 -15.05 7.56
N ASN A 58 1.40 -15.36 8.71
CA ASN A 58 2.08 -16.04 9.80
C ASN A 58 2.53 -17.45 9.35
N LYS A 59 3.68 -17.54 8.69
CA LYS A 59 4.45 -18.79 8.70
C LYS A 59 5.14 -18.86 10.06
N SER A 60 4.56 -19.62 10.98
CA SER A 60 5.31 -20.13 12.12
C SER A 60 6.42 -21.02 11.58
N GLU A 61 7.65 -20.51 11.42
CA GLU A 61 8.89 -21.29 11.36
C GLU A 61 10.12 -20.38 11.25
N LEU A 62 10.81 -20.24 12.39
CA LEU A 62 12.26 -20.09 12.56
C LEU A 62 13.02 -19.36 11.44
N ARG A 63 13.27 -18.06 11.65
CA ARG A 63 14.46 -17.42 11.09
C ARG A 63 15.69 -18.15 11.63
N VAL A 64 16.21 -19.10 10.85
CA VAL A 64 17.62 -19.46 10.94
C VAL A 64 18.32 -18.44 10.07
N ASP A 65 18.76 -17.35 10.68
CA ASP A 65 19.58 -16.36 9.99
C ASP A 65 20.89 -17.07 9.59
N SER A 66 20.99 -17.47 8.32
CA SER A 66 22.25 -17.93 7.75
C SER A 66 23.17 -16.72 7.65
N PRO A 67 24.35 -16.69 8.31
CA PRO A 67 25.26 -15.58 8.16
C PRO A 67 25.82 -15.61 6.75
N SER A 68 25.45 -14.59 5.97
CA SER A 68 26.15 -14.17 4.77
C SER A 68 27.60 -13.87 5.16
N GLY A 69 28.54 -14.66 4.64
CA GLY A 69 29.96 -14.46 4.87
C GLY A 69 30.77 -15.31 3.91
N ARG A 70 31.42 -14.67 2.95
CA ARG A 70 32.41 -15.26 2.05
C ARG A 70 33.38 -16.14 2.83
N THR A 71 33.53 -17.40 2.43
CA THR A 71 34.78 -18.14 2.66
C THR A 71 35.36 -18.42 1.28
N GLU A 72 36.49 -17.76 1.01
CA GLU A 72 37.34 -18.05 -0.13
C GLU A 72 37.72 -19.53 -0.11
N TYR A 73 37.48 -20.23 -1.21
CA TYR A 73 38.22 -21.43 -1.51
C TYR A 73 39.67 -21.01 -1.82
N GLN A 74 40.50 -20.84 -0.80
CA GLN A 74 41.94 -20.99 -0.96
C GLN A 74 42.28 -22.46 -0.78
N MET A 75 42.32 -23.14 -1.92
CA MET A 75 43.05 -24.39 -2.09
C MET A 75 44.49 -24.14 -1.64
N THR A 76 44.93 -24.78 -0.56
CA THR A 76 46.37 -24.91 -0.26
C THR A 76 46.68 -26.39 -0.13
N ILE A 77 47.74 -26.78 -0.82
CA ILE A 77 48.24 -28.11 -1.13
C ILE A 77 48.57 -28.92 0.13
#